data_AF-A0A815W6F4-F1
#
_entry.id   AF-A0A815W6F4-F1
#
_cell.length_a   1.000
_cell.length_b   1.000
_cell.length_c   1.000
_cell.angle_alpha   90.00
_cell.angle_beta   90.00
_cell.angle_gamma   90.00
#
_symmetry.space_group_name_H-M   'P 1'
#
loop_
_entity.id
_entity.type
_entity.pdbx_description
1 polymer ?
#
loop_
_entity_poly.entity_id
_entity_poly.type
_entity_poly.pdbx_seq_one_letter_code
_entity_poly.pdbx_strand_id
1 'polypeptide(L)'
;MKRTKENKTLLHFFNSSICIHGIHRDAAVSGAFRESLSIWDEEGVIRILRLLLRYPHLDFIDIGANIGTYTMYAAALGRFVLAI
;
A
#
# COMPACT_ATOMS: atom_id res chain seq x y z
N MET A 1 -26.81 3.54 6.88
CA MET A 1 -25.90 4.58 6.36
C MET A 1 -25.38 4.15 4.98
N LYS A 2 -25.74 4.86 3.90
CA LYS A 2 -25.51 4.42 2.51
C LYS A 2 -24.01 4.49 2.13
N ARG A 3 -23.43 3.35 1.73
CA ARG A 3 -22.09 3.26 1.11
C ARG A 3 -22.29 3.39 -0.40
N THR A 4 -21.48 4.21 -1.07
CA THR A 4 -21.48 4.26 -2.53
C THR A 4 -20.63 3.09 -3.02
N LYS A 5 -21.28 2.09 -3.62
CA LYS A 5 -20.60 0.98 -4.29
C LYS A 5 -20.46 1.36 -5.75
N GLU A 6 -19.23 1.42 -6.23
CA GLU A 6 -18.95 1.50 -7.66
C GLU A 6 -18.34 0.19 -8.12
N ASN A 7 -18.86 -0.37 -9.21
CA ASN A 7 -18.24 -1.51 -9.85
C ASN A 7 -17.16 -0.99 -10.79
N LYS A 8 -15.91 -1.41 -10.58
CA LYS A 8 -14.83 -1.14 -11.52
C LYS A 8 -14.34 -2.45 -12.10
N THR A 9 -14.29 -2.50 -13.43
CA THR A 9 -13.69 -3.61 -14.16
C THR A 9 -12.21 -3.34 -14.31
N LEU A 10 -11.37 -4.17 -13.70
CA LEU A 10 -9.92 -4.10 -13.86
C LEU A 10 -9.49 -5.09 -14.95
N LEU A 11 -8.74 -4.61 -15.93
CA LEU A 11 -8.13 -5.42 -17.00
C LEU A 11 -9.12 -6.33 -17.77
N HIS A 12 -10.39 -5.94 -17.88
CA HIS A 12 -11.47 -6.72 -18.53
C HIS A 12 -11.82 -8.09 -17.94
N PHE A 13 -11.08 -8.61 -16.95
CA PHE A 13 -11.29 -9.95 -16.38
C PHE A 13 -11.86 -9.94 -14.96
N PHE A 14 -11.68 -8.84 -14.21
CA PHE A 14 -12.05 -8.79 -12.79
C PHE A 14 -13.10 -7.71 -12.54
N ASN A 15 -14.30 -8.12 -12.09
CA ASN A 15 -15.36 -7.22 -11.64
C ASN A 15 -15.40 -7.22 -10.11
N SER A 16 -14.96 -6.11 -9.50
CA SER A 16 -15.01 -5.92 -8.05
C SER A 16 -15.78 -4.66 -7.71
N SER A 17 -16.61 -4.74 -6.68
CA SER A 17 -17.24 -3.57 -6.06
C SER A 17 -16.21 -2.86 -5.19
N ILE A 18 -15.78 -1.68 -5.61
CA ILE A 18 -14.91 -0.81 -4.82
C ILE A 18 -15.80 0.07 -3.95
N CYS A 19 -15.49 0.12 -2.65
CA CYS A 19 -16.15 1.02 -1.72
C CYS A 19 -15.33 2.31 -1.62
N ILE A 20 -15.90 3.42 -2.09
CA ILE A 20 -15.27 4.73 -1.93
C ILE A 20 -15.71 5.32 -0.59
N HIS A 21 -14.73 5.59 0.28
CA HIS A 21 -14.96 6.19 1.58
C HIS A 21 -14.86 7.71 1.50
N GLY A 22 -15.75 8.42 2.19
CA GLY A 22 -15.68 9.87 2.28
C GLY A 22 -14.43 10.32 3.06
N ILE A 23 -13.92 11.50 2.72
CA ILE A 23 -12.62 12.04 3.15
C ILE A 23 -12.46 12.05 4.69
N HIS A 24 -13.55 12.30 5.43
CA HIS A 24 -13.56 12.30 6.90
C HIS A 24 -13.45 10.90 7.54
N ARG A 25 -13.46 9.83 6.75
CA ARG A 25 -13.35 8.43 7.23
C ARG A 25 -12.08 7.73 6.75
N ASP A 26 -11.30 8.38 5.88
CA ASP A 26 -10.10 7.80 5.27
C ASP A 26 -8.87 8.64 5.61
N ALA A 27 -8.70 8.90 6.91
CA ALA A 27 -7.64 9.75 7.47
C ALA A 27 -6.38 8.95 7.83
N ALA A 28 -6.40 7.62 7.75
CA ALA A 28 -5.31 6.77 8.21
C ALA A 28 -4.21 6.66 7.15
N VAL A 29 -4.32 5.69 6.24
CA VAL A 29 -3.25 5.37 5.30
C VAL A 29 -3.25 6.36 4.13
N SER A 30 -4.35 6.46 3.38
CA SER A 30 -4.46 7.35 2.22
C SER A 30 -4.43 8.85 2.61
N GLY A 31 -4.92 9.20 3.82
CA GLY A 31 -4.81 10.54 4.38
C GLY A 31 -3.36 11.01 4.53
N ALA A 32 -2.47 10.15 5.00
CA ALA A 32 -1.05 10.46 5.16
C ALA A 32 -0.31 10.76 3.83
N PHE A 33 -0.82 10.26 2.70
CA PHE A 33 -0.29 10.57 1.37
C PHE A 33 -0.82 11.89 0.78
N ARG A 34 -1.90 12.45 1.33
CA ARG A 34 -2.46 13.74 0.88
C ARG A 34 -1.90 14.93 1.64
N GLU A 35 -1.54 14.74 2.91
CA GLU A 35 -0.90 15.76 3.75
C GLU A 35 0.64 15.65 3.71
N SER A 36 1.34 16.67 4.22
CA SER A 36 2.75 17.03 3.95
C SER A 36 3.83 15.96 4.16
N LEU A 37 3.52 14.80 4.73
CA LEU A 37 4.51 13.74 5.02
C LEU A 37 4.71 12.75 3.86
N SER A 38 3.79 12.68 2.88
CA SER A 38 3.92 11.85 1.66
C SER A 38 4.16 10.35 1.88
N ILE A 39 4.17 9.87 3.12
CA ILE A 39 4.42 8.48 3.50
C ILE A 39 3.65 8.14 4.77
N TRP A 40 3.04 6.95 4.78
CA TRP A 40 2.40 6.39 5.96
C TRP A 40 3.39 5.45 6.68
N ASP A 41 3.62 5.66 7.97
CA ASP A 41 4.62 4.94 8.79
C ASP A 41 6.07 5.00 8.27
N GLU A 42 6.63 6.22 8.23
CA GLU A 42 8.01 6.45 7.77
C GLU A 42 9.06 5.64 8.53
N GLU A 43 8.93 5.55 9.86
CA GLU A 43 9.90 4.84 10.70
C GLU A 43 9.93 3.33 10.39
N GLY A 44 8.75 2.72 10.25
CA GLY A 44 8.64 1.32 9.85
C GLY A 44 9.22 1.08 8.47
N VAL A 45 8.94 1.95 7.49
CA VAL A 45 9.52 1.85 6.14
C VAL A 45 11.03 1.90 6.20
N ILE A 46 11.62 2.88 6.91
CA ILE A 46 13.08 3.01 7.07
C ILE A 46 13.67 1.73 7.68
N ARG A 47 13.00 1.15 8.67
CA ARG A 47 13.48 -0.08 9.33
C ARG A 47 13.51 -1.27 8.36
N ILE A 48 12.46 -1.45 7.57
CA ILE A 48 12.40 -2.53 6.56
C ILE A 48 13.45 -2.32 5.48
N LEU A 49 13.61 -1.10 4.96
CA LEU A 49 14.62 -0.83 3.92
C LEU A 49 16.05 -1.08 4.41
N ARG A 50 16.36 -0.74 5.67
CA ARG A 50 17.67 -1.07 6.26
C ARG A 50 17.92 -2.58 6.33
N LEU A 51 16.89 -3.38 6.65
CA LEU A 51 17.00 -4.84 6.65
C LEU A 51 17.23 -5.38 5.22
N LEU A 52 16.45 -4.91 4.25
CA LEU A 52 16.55 -5.35 2.85
C LEU A 52 17.86 -4.90 2.18
N LEU A 53 18.43 -3.77 2.59
CA LEU A 53 19.77 -3.35 2.14
C LEU A 53 20.87 -4.23 2.76
N ARG A 54 20.74 -4.58 4.03
CA ARG A 54 21.73 -5.42 4.74
C ARG A 54 21.73 -6.86 4.26
N TYR A 55 20.59 -7.39 3.85
CA TYR A 55 20.42 -8.78 3.43
C TYR A 55 19.82 -8.85 2.02
N PRO A 56 20.65 -8.69 0.97
CA PRO A 56 20.15 -8.51 -0.39
C PRO A 56 19.55 -9.76 -1.05
N HIS A 57 19.64 -10.91 -0.40
CA HIS A 57 19.06 -12.17 -0.85
C HIS A 57 17.65 -12.42 -0.30
N LEU A 58 17.11 -11.52 0.51
CA LEU A 58 15.77 -11.66 1.07
C LEU A 58 14.72 -11.16 0.08
N ASP A 59 13.66 -11.93 -0.05
CA ASP A 59 12.39 -11.49 -0.64
C ASP A 59 11.51 -10.83 0.43
N PHE A 60 10.54 -10.02 0.00
CA PHE A 60 9.64 -9.31 0.90
C PHE A 60 8.20 -9.79 0.74
N ILE A 61 7.55 -10.17 1.84
CA ILE A 61 6.13 -10.54 1.86
C ILE A 61 5.39 -9.46 2.67
N ASP A 62 4.51 -8.72 2.00
CA ASP A 62 3.72 -7.62 2.56
C ASP A 62 2.26 -8.07 2.70
N ILE A 63 1.87 -8.51 3.90
CA ILE A 63 0.52 -9.02 4.18
C ILE A 63 -0.32 -7.87 4.73
N GLY A 64 -1.47 -7.61 4.10
CA GLY A 64 -2.27 -6.42 4.38
C GLY A 64 -1.69 -5.18 3.73
N ALA A 65 -1.06 -5.34 2.56
CA ALA A 65 -0.28 -4.29 1.88
C ALA A 65 -1.09 -3.01 1.63
N ASN A 66 -2.42 -3.11 1.59
CA ASN A 66 -3.34 -2.00 1.39
C ASN A 66 -2.99 -1.20 0.11
N ILE A 67 -2.50 0.03 0.23
CA ILE A 67 -2.06 0.84 -0.92
C ILE A 67 -0.58 0.66 -1.27
N GLY A 68 0.10 -0.30 -0.62
CA GLY A 68 1.43 -0.76 -0.98
C GLY A 68 2.56 0.11 -0.44
N THR A 69 2.41 0.74 0.74
CA THR A 69 3.42 1.65 1.27
C THR A 69 4.79 0.97 1.40
N TYR A 70 4.90 -0.18 2.06
CA TYR A 70 6.19 -0.90 2.16
C TYR A 70 6.55 -1.59 0.83
N THR A 71 5.55 -2.21 0.18
CA THR A 71 5.70 -2.86 -1.13
C THR A 71 6.43 -1.97 -2.15
N MET A 72 6.03 -0.71 -2.30
CA MET A 72 6.62 0.19 -3.30
C MET A 72 8.12 0.40 -3.06
N TYR A 73 8.54 0.67 -1.81
CA TYR A 73 9.96 0.90 -1.53
C TYR A 73 10.78 -0.39 -1.57
N ALA A 74 10.23 -1.51 -1.13
CA ALA A 74 10.89 -2.81 -1.26
C ALA A 74 11.10 -3.20 -2.73
N ALA A 75 10.10 -3.00 -3.58
CA ALA A 75 10.21 -3.23 -5.01
C ALA A 75 11.20 -2.27 -5.69
N ALA A 76 11.24 -0.99 -5.28
CA ALA A 76 12.21 -0.01 -5.78
C ALA A 76 13.67 -0.38 -5.45
N LEU A 77 13.91 -1.14 -4.38
CA LEU A 77 15.22 -1.74 -4.07
C LEU A 77 15.56 -2.97 -4.93
N GLY A 78 14.72 -3.34 -5.90
CA GLY A 78 14.90 -4.49 -6.77
C GLY A 78 14.61 -5.83 -6.09
N ARG A 79 13.82 -5.83 -5.00
CA ARG A 79 13.41 -7.07 -4.33
C ARG A 79 12.22 -7.71 -5.04
N PHE A 80 12.17 -9.04 -5.02
CA PHE A 80 10.92 -9.75 -5.29
C PHE A 80 9.97 -9.49 -4.12
N VAL A 81 8.75 -9.05 -4.45
CA VAL A 81 7.73 -8.71 -3.45
C VAL A 81 6.46 -9.50 -3.72
N LEU A 82 5.96 -10.19 -2.70
CA LEU A 82 4.62 -10.77 -2.67
C LEU A 82 3.74 -9.91 -1.76
N ALA A 83 2.76 -9.20 -2.34
CA ALA A 83 1.83 -8.35 -1.60
C ALA A 83 0.42 -8.95 -1.66
N ILE A 84 -0.24 -9.06 -0.50
CA ILE A 84 -1.58 -9.67 -0.32
C ILE A 84 -2.48 -8.72 0.47
#